data_AF-A0A538JFB5-F1
#
_entry.id   AF-A0A538JFB5-F1
#
_cell.length_a   1.000
_cell.length_b   1.000
_cell.length_c   1.000
_cell.angle_alpha   90.00
_cell.angle_beta   90.00
_cell.angle_gamma   90.00
#
_symmetry.space_group_name_H-M   'P 1'
#
loop_
_entity.id
_entity.type
_entity.pdbx_description
1 polymer ?
#
loop_
_entity_poly.entity_id
_entity_poly.type
_entity_poly.pdbx_seq_one_letter_code
_entity_poly.pdbx_strand_id
1 'polypeptide(L)'
;MTAVLLQLRTDFRAAGKVPETSKALRSMKTSLDRAVSRLALVRPPAQAASLHRSLVGDVRDYARQVDLVRASVDYGDVGTIASHLREITAPRAINRTLDRLAAKGYEIPVRVAGVR
;
A
#
# COMPACT_ATOMS: atom_id res chain seq x y z
N MET A 1 9.33 3.68 3.95
CA MET A 1 8.29 3.64 2.89
C MET A 1 7.46 4.94 2.82
N THR A 2 7.28 5.68 3.93
CA THR A 2 6.81 7.08 3.97
C THR A 2 7.64 8.01 3.10
N ALA A 3 8.95 7.79 3.04
CA ALA A 3 9.86 8.58 2.23
C ALA A 3 9.45 8.59 0.76
N VAL A 4 9.03 7.46 0.17
CA VAL A 4 8.72 7.41 -1.27
C VAL A 4 7.48 8.22 -1.60
N LEU A 5 6.37 8.10 -0.85
CA LEU A 5 5.13 8.86 -1.15
C LEU A 5 5.26 10.36 -0.80
N LEU A 6 6.02 10.72 0.23
CA LEU A 6 6.34 12.13 0.51
C LEU A 6 7.30 12.72 -0.53
N GLN A 7 8.32 11.95 -0.91
CA GLN A 7 9.26 12.30 -1.98
C GLN A 7 8.49 12.47 -3.28
N LEU A 8 7.55 11.58 -3.60
CA LEU A 8 6.67 11.69 -4.76
C LEU A 8 5.87 12.98 -4.76
N ARG A 9 5.22 13.34 -3.65
CA ARG A 9 4.51 14.62 -3.53
C ARG A 9 5.44 15.82 -3.76
N THR A 10 6.70 15.70 -3.34
CA THR A 10 7.71 16.76 -3.43
C THR A 10 8.30 16.84 -4.84
N ASP A 11 8.61 15.70 -5.45
CA ASP A 11 9.11 15.56 -6.81
C ASP A 11 8.04 16.00 -7.84
N PHE A 12 6.76 15.69 -7.62
CA PHE A 12 5.65 16.22 -8.44
C PHE A 12 5.50 17.73 -8.35
N ARG A 13 5.72 18.31 -7.17
CA ARG A 13 5.77 19.77 -7.01
C ARG A 13 7.00 20.38 -7.68
N ALA A 14 8.08 19.62 -7.84
CA ALA A 14 9.38 20.14 -8.23
C ALA A 14 9.73 19.95 -9.71
N ALA A 15 9.31 18.86 -10.37
CA ALA A 15 9.78 18.57 -11.72
C ALA A 15 8.96 17.45 -12.38
N GLY A 16 8.74 17.56 -13.68
CA GLY A 16 8.33 16.45 -14.55
C GLY A 16 9.35 15.30 -14.64
N LYS A 17 9.74 14.69 -13.51
CA LYS A 17 10.46 13.40 -13.42
C LYS A 17 9.46 12.25 -13.31
N VAL A 18 8.57 12.21 -14.28
CA VAL A 18 7.46 11.24 -14.45
C VAL A 18 7.94 9.78 -14.66
N PRO A 19 9.03 9.49 -15.42
CA PRO A 19 9.36 8.10 -15.78
C PRO A 19 9.86 7.24 -14.62
N GLU A 20 10.75 7.76 -13.77
CA GLU A 20 11.31 7.00 -12.64
C GLU A 20 10.25 6.71 -11.57
N THR A 21 9.35 7.65 -11.37
CA THR A 21 8.21 7.52 -10.47
C THR A 21 7.28 6.38 -10.89
N SER A 22 6.87 6.35 -12.16
CA SER A 22 5.98 5.30 -12.66
C SER A 22 6.60 3.91 -12.51
N LYS A 23 7.90 3.79 -12.81
CA LYS A 23 8.66 2.54 -12.64
C LYS A 23 8.69 2.10 -11.17
N ALA A 24 8.94 3.02 -10.24
CA ALA A 24 8.95 2.71 -8.81
C ALA A 24 7.57 2.23 -8.32
N LEU A 25 6.49 2.91 -8.70
CA LEU A 25 5.12 2.53 -8.36
C LEU A 25 4.73 1.17 -8.95
N ARG A 26 5.17 0.86 -10.18
CA ARG A 26 4.98 -0.45 -10.81
C ARG A 26 5.68 -1.58 -10.05
N SER A 27 6.93 -1.37 -9.64
CA SER A 27 7.66 -2.32 -8.79
C SER A 27 6.99 -2.53 -7.42
N MET A 28 6.46 -1.45 -6.83
CA MET A 28 5.72 -1.51 -5.57
C MET A 28 4.44 -2.34 -5.71
N LYS A 29 3.62 -2.07 -6.74
CA LYS A 29 2.42 -2.87 -7.04
C LYS A 29 2.77 -4.35 -7.19
N THR A 30 3.82 -4.67 -7.95
CA THR A 30 4.27 -6.06 -8.15
C THR A 30 4.64 -6.74 -6.83
N SER A 31 5.30 -6.01 -5.93
CA SER A 31 5.65 -6.51 -4.60
C SER A 31 4.42 -6.76 -3.72
N LEU A 32 3.43 -5.86 -3.78
CA LEU A 32 2.15 -6.02 -3.09
C LEU A 32 1.34 -7.20 -3.65
N ASP A 33 1.25 -7.34 -4.97
CA ASP A 33 0.57 -8.47 -5.62
C ASP A 33 1.21 -9.81 -5.21
N ARG A 34 2.55 -9.88 -5.17
CA ARG A 34 3.26 -11.05 -4.64
C ARG A 34 2.96 -11.31 -3.16
N ALA A 35 2.87 -10.27 -2.34
CA ALA A 35 2.52 -10.41 -0.94
C ALA A 35 1.09 -10.93 -0.76
N VAL A 36 0.12 -10.42 -1.54
CA VAL A 36 -1.27 -10.93 -1.57
C VAL A 36 -1.30 -12.41 -1.93
N SER A 37 -0.61 -12.81 -3.00
CA SER A 37 -0.57 -14.22 -3.42
C SER A 37 0.05 -15.13 -2.36
N ARG A 38 1.13 -14.68 -1.70
CA ARG A 38 1.76 -15.44 -0.61
C ARG A 38 0.84 -15.55 0.62
N LEU A 39 0.22 -14.44 1.02
CA LEU A 39 -0.72 -14.43 2.14
C LEU A 39 -1.92 -15.34 1.86
N ALA A 40 -2.47 -15.32 0.65
CA ALA A 40 -3.61 -16.15 0.28
C ALA A 40 -3.35 -17.67 0.36
N LEU A 41 -2.08 -18.10 0.35
CA LEU A 41 -1.69 -19.51 0.53
C LEU A 41 -1.58 -19.91 2.01
N VAL A 42 -1.52 -18.93 2.92
CA VAL A 42 -1.43 -19.21 4.36
C VAL A 42 -2.79 -19.73 4.83
N ARG A 43 -2.78 -20.85 5.54
CA ARG A 43 -3.96 -21.35 6.26
C ARG A 43 -3.94 -20.83 7.70
N PRO A 44 -4.70 -19.77 8.02
CA PRO A 44 -4.73 -19.25 9.37
C PRO A 44 -5.50 -20.19 10.31
N PRO A 45 -5.15 -20.25 11.60
CA PRO A 45 -6.02 -20.88 12.60
C PRO A 45 -7.38 -20.18 12.65
N ALA A 46 -8.44 -20.91 13.01
CA ALA A 46 -9.83 -20.43 12.93
C ALA A 46 -10.05 -19.05 13.59
N GLN A 47 -9.42 -18.83 14.75
CA GLN A 47 -9.48 -17.58 15.52
C GLN A 47 -8.86 -16.35 14.83
N ALA A 48 -8.04 -16.57 13.80
CA ALA A 48 -7.36 -15.54 13.02
C ALA A 48 -7.88 -15.47 11.56
N ALA A 49 -8.74 -16.39 11.12
CA ALA A 49 -9.19 -16.47 9.72
C ALA A 49 -9.87 -15.19 9.21
N SER A 50 -10.67 -14.53 10.05
CA SER A 50 -11.30 -13.25 9.71
C SER A 50 -10.29 -12.11 9.54
N LEU A 51 -9.33 -12.01 10.48
CA LEU A 51 -8.27 -11.00 10.43
C LEU A 51 -7.31 -11.23 9.27
N HIS A 52 -6.99 -12.50 8.97
CA HIS A 52 -6.18 -12.86 7.83
C HIS A 52 -6.85 -12.46 6.50
N ARG A 53 -8.14 -12.77 6.33
CA ARG A 53 -8.90 -12.33 5.14
C ARG A 53 -8.93 -10.80 5.02
N SER A 54 -9.10 -10.10 6.14
CA SER A 54 -9.06 -8.63 6.18
C SER A 54 -7.69 -8.11 5.74
N LEU A 55 -6.60 -8.69 6.25
CA LEU A 55 -5.23 -8.33 5.87
C LEU A 55 -4.98 -8.53 4.37
N VAL A 56 -5.40 -9.67 3.81
CA VAL A 56 -5.30 -9.95 2.37
C VAL A 56 -6.08 -8.91 1.56
N GLY A 57 -7.28 -8.55 2.01
CA GLY A 57 -8.09 -7.48 1.41
C GLY A 57 -7.39 -6.13 1.45
N ASP A 58 -6.91 -5.71 2.62
CA ASP A 58 -6.24 -4.43 2.82
C ASP A 58 -4.99 -4.29 1.93
N VAL A 59 -4.18 -5.36 1.79
CA VAL A 59 -2.98 -5.35 0.93
C VAL A 59 -3.37 -5.30 -0.56
N ARG A 60 -4.46 -5.98 -0.96
CA ARG A 60 -4.97 -5.92 -2.34
C ARG A 60 -5.50 -4.54 -2.68
N ASP A 61 -6.22 -3.90 -1.77
CA ASP A 61 -6.70 -2.53 -1.94
C ASP A 61 -5.54 -1.55 -2.03
N TYR A 62 -4.47 -1.78 -1.26
CA TYR A 62 -3.27 -0.96 -1.39
C TYR A 62 -2.63 -1.08 -2.77
N ALA A 63 -2.53 -2.31 -3.31
CA ALA A 63 -2.01 -2.53 -4.66
C ALA A 63 -2.83 -1.79 -5.72
N ARG A 64 -4.16 -1.77 -5.58
CA ARG A 64 -5.06 -1.00 -6.46
C ARG A 64 -4.83 0.51 -6.34
N GLN A 65 -4.73 1.04 -5.12
CA GLN A 65 -4.48 2.47 -4.89
C GLN A 65 -3.13 2.92 -5.48
N VAL A 66 -2.08 2.12 -5.34
CA VAL A 66 -0.76 2.40 -5.94
C VAL A 66 -0.85 2.42 -7.47
N ASP A 67 -1.65 1.53 -8.08
CA ASP A 67 -1.83 1.51 -9.53
C ASP A 67 -2.61 2.71 -10.05
N LEU A 68 -3.62 3.19 -9.30
CA LEU A 68 -4.34 4.43 -9.61
C LEU A 68 -3.41 5.65 -9.58
N VAL A 69 -2.57 5.77 -8.55
CA VAL A 69 -1.55 6.83 -8.50
C VAL A 69 -0.61 6.73 -9.68
N ARG A 70 -0.11 5.54 -10.00
CA ARG A 70 0.77 5.31 -11.17
C ARG A 70 0.09 5.73 -12.47
N ALA A 71 -1.16 5.38 -12.68
CA ALA A 71 -1.89 5.77 -13.87
C ALA A 71 -1.99 7.30 -13.97
N SER A 72 -2.30 7.99 -12.87
CA SER A 72 -2.33 9.45 -12.84
C SER A 72 -0.96 10.08 -13.07
N VAL A 73 0.12 9.44 -12.59
CA VAL A 73 1.50 9.82 -12.92
C VAL A 73 1.75 9.72 -14.41
N ASP A 74 1.44 8.57 -15.01
CA ASP A 74 1.67 8.32 -16.44
C ASP A 74 0.91 9.34 -17.32
N TYR A 75 -0.26 9.80 -16.87
CA TYR A 75 -1.05 10.85 -17.52
C TYR A 75 -0.58 12.28 -17.22
N GLY A 76 0.23 12.50 -16.20
CA GLY A 76 0.70 13.84 -15.80
C GLY A 76 -0.35 14.71 -15.11
N ASP A 77 -1.46 14.14 -14.61
CA ASP A 77 -2.54 14.90 -13.95
C ASP A 77 -2.26 15.09 -12.46
N VAL A 78 -1.66 16.23 -12.12
CA VAL A 78 -1.28 16.60 -10.74
C VAL A 78 -2.49 16.69 -9.80
N GLY A 79 -3.66 17.13 -10.30
CA GLY A 79 -4.87 17.25 -9.48
C GLY A 79 -5.39 15.87 -9.04
N THR A 80 -5.47 14.95 -10.01
CA THR A 80 -5.89 13.57 -9.75
C THR A 80 -4.86 12.80 -8.90
N ILE A 81 -3.55 13.02 -9.12
CA ILE A 81 -2.50 12.46 -8.25
C ILE A 81 -2.71 12.88 -6.80
N ALA A 82 -2.96 14.18 -6.55
CA ALA A 82 -3.17 14.69 -5.20
C ALA A 82 -4.43 14.11 -4.54
N SER A 83 -5.51 13.89 -5.30
CA SER A 83 -6.72 13.23 -4.80
C SER A 83 -6.43 11.77 -4.42
N HIS A 84 -5.85 11.00 -5.35
CA HIS A 84 -5.52 9.60 -5.10
C HIS A 84 -4.58 9.43 -3.91
N LEU A 85 -3.57 10.30 -3.74
CA LEU A 85 -2.67 10.26 -2.59
C LEU A 85 -3.39 10.51 -1.25
N ARG A 86 -4.40 11.39 -1.22
CA ARG A 86 -5.23 11.63 -0.01
C ARG A 86 -6.13 10.44 0.32
N GLU A 87 -6.54 9.70 -0.70
CA GLU A 87 -7.41 8.53 -0.57
C GLU A 87 -6.66 7.25 -0.16
N ILE A 88 -5.32 7.27 -0.12
CA ILE A 88 -4.52 6.14 0.37
C ILE A 88 -4.75 5.92 1.87
N THR A 89 -5.65 5.00 2.19
CA THR A 89 -5.99 4.60 3.55
C THR A 89 -5.46 3.21 3.92
N ALA A 90 -5.07 2.42 2.92
CA ALA A 90 -4.71 1.02 3.10
C ALA A 90 -3.56 0.77 4.11
N PRO A 91 -2.48 1.57 4.16
CA PRO A 91 -1.45 1.40 5.20
C PRO A 91 -1.99 1.47 6.64
N ARG A 92 -2.96 2.36 6.91
CA ARG A 92 -3.60 2.48 8.22
C ARG A 92 -4.53 1.29 8.50
N ALA A 93 -5.21 0.76 7.49
CA ALA A 93 -6.02 -0.46 7.62
C ALA A 93 -5.14 -1.67 7.94
N ILE A 94 -4.06 -1.88 7.17
CA ILE A 94 -3.08 -2.97 7.39
C ILE A 94 -2.53 -2.91 8.80
N ASN A 95 -2.03 -1.75 9.26
CA ASN A 95 -1.48 -1.64 10.62
C ASN A 95 -2.52 -1.96 11.70
N ARG A 96 -3.77 -1.51 11.56
CA ARG A 96 -4.85 -1.85 12.50
C ARG A 96 -5.11 -3.36 12.52
N THR A 97 -5.07 -4.03 11.37
CA THR A 97 -5.23 -5.48 11.30
C THR A 97 -4.06 -6.22 11.96
N LEU A 98 -2.83 -5.71 11.78
CA LEU A 98 -1.64 -6.23 12.46
C LEU A 98 -1.70 -6.03 13.98
N ASP A 99 -2.16 -4.87 14.46
CA ASP A 99 -2.36 -4.60 15.90
C ASP A 99 -3.35 -5.59 16.52
N ARG A 100 -4.45 -5.88 15.82
CA ARG A 100 -5.43 -6.87 16.26
C ARG A 100 -4.88 -8.29 16.32
N LEU A 101 -3.95 -8.63 15.42
CA LEU A 101 -3.25 -9.92 15.47
C LEU A 101 -2.24 -9.96 16.63
N ALA A 102 -1.47 -8.89 16.83
CA ALA A 102 -0.55 -8.77 17.96
C ALA A 102 -1.26 -8.87 19.31
N ALA A 103 -2.41 -8.21 19.47
CA ALA A 103 -3.24 -8.28 20.67
C ALA A 103 -3.78 -9.70 20.96
N LYS A 104 -3.80 -10.58 19.95
CA LYS A 104 -4.16 -12.00 20.09
C LYS A 104 -2.96 -12.91 20.36
N GLY A 105 -1.77 -12.35 20.59
CA GLY A 105 -0.55 -13.09 20.89
C GLY A 105 0.26 -13.53 19.66
N TYR A 106 -0.07 -13.04 18.46
CA TYR A 106 0.73 -13.32 17.26
C TYR A 106 1.89 -12.32 17.14
N GLU A 107 3.14 -12.80 17.23
CA GLU A 107 4.31 -11.96 16.99
C GLU A 107 4.43 -11.62 15.50
N ILE A 108 4.23 -10.35 15.16
CA ILE A 108 4.40 -9.84 13.78
C ILE A 108 5.32 -8.60 13.83
N PRO A 109 6.62 -8.74 13.54
CA PRO A 109 7.59 -7.64 13.64
C PRO A 109 7.55 -6.68 12.44
N VAL A 110 6.43 -6.60 11.73
CA VAL A 110 6.29 -5.85 10.48
C VAL A 110 5.31 -4.69 10.66
N ARG A 111 5.67 -3.50 10.18
CA ARG A 111 4.80 -2.32 10.16
C ARG A 111 4.81 -1.68 8.79
N VAL A 112 3.65 -1.27 8.31
CA VAL A 112 3.53 -0.53 7.04
C VAL A 112 3.58 0.95 7.35
N ALA A 113 4.60 1.67 6.89
CA ALA A 113 4.65 3.11 7.08
C ALA A 113 3.46 3.78 6.36
N GLY A 114 2.61 4.48 7.13
CA GLY A 114 1.41 5.14 6.61
C GLY A 114 1.69 6.52 6.03
N VAL A 115 0.88 6.92 5.04
CA VAL A 115 0.85 8.31 4.56
C VAL A 115 0.28 9.18 5.69
N ARG A 116 1.04 10.21 6.08
CA ARG A 116 0.59 11.23 7.03
C ARG A 116 -0.25 12.26 6.29
#